data_AF-W7FBF5-F1
#
_entry.id   AF-W7FBF5-F1
#
_cell.length_a   1.000
_cell.length_b   1.000
_cell.length_c   1.000
_cell.angle_alpha   90.00
_cell.angle_beta   90.00
_cell.angle_gamma   90.00
#
_symmetry.space_group_name_H-M   'P 1'
#
loop_
_entity.id
_entity.type
_entity.pdbx_description
1 polymer ?
#
loop_
_entity_poly.entity_id
_entity_poly.type
_entity_poly.pdbx_seq_one_letter_code
_entity_poly.pdbx_strand_id
1 'polypeptide(L)'
;MSYYIPLAIIFTIFSLILYITINYLNKKKYNFSNLLGNKNISIIVAHPDDELMFFFPTIKFLFDKKKKKNIFLLCLSNGNYYGYGNIREQELYKVWSYIGGEKNNCHIWNDNKIQDGWLYWDEKYIFKLIKDYCIQYDIKTVYLKYEHGIIIHTPIYIYIYIYIYIYIYIIYIYMCIYTIYGIKNEKKKKKHII
;
A
#
# COMPACT_ATOMS: atom_id res chain seq x y z
N MET A 1 27.41 32.94 -9.69
CA MET A 1 26.38 33.45 -8.77
C MET A 1 24.98 33.57 -9.38
N SER A 2 24.81 33.85 -10.68
CA SER A 2 23.47 34.06 -11.26
C SER A 2 22.58 32.81 -11.36
N TYR A 3 23.13 31.59 -11.31
CA TYR A 3 22.37 30.34 -11.41
C TYR A 3 21.75 29.86 -10.08
N TYR A 4 22.18 30.40 -8.93
CA TYR A 4 21.62 29.98 -7.62
C TYR A 4 20.24 30.58 -7.35
N ILE A 5 19.98 31.80 -7.84
CA ILE A 5 18.70 32.49 -7.71
C ILE A 5 17.56 31.73 -8.44
N PRO A 6 17.67 31.40 -9.75
CA PRO A 6 16.64 30.63 -10.44
C PRO A 6 16.46 29.22 -9.84
N LEU A 7 17.54 28.59 -9.38
CA LEU A 7 17.45 27.28 -8.71
C LEU A 7 16.68 27.36 -7.38
N ALA A 8 16.89 28.41 -6.58
CA ALA A 8 16.14 28.64 -5.34
C ALA A 8 14.66 28.92 -5.60
N ILE A 9 14.33 29.65 -6.68
CA ILE A 9 12.95 29.90 -7.09
C ILE A 9 12.25 28.60 -7.51
N ILE A 10 12.91 27.75 -8.32
CA ILE A 10 12.36 26.45 -8.70
C ILE A 10 12.13 25.57 -7.46
N PHE A 11 13.07 25.54 -6.52
CA PHE A 11 12.95 24.74 -5.30
C PHE A 11 11.81 25.21 -4.40
N THR A 12 11.62 26.52 -4.25
CA THR A 12 10.53 27.10 -3.45
C THR A 12 9.16 26.83 -4.09
N ILE A 13 9.04 26.98 -5.42
CA ILE A 13 7.80 26.63 -6.15
C ILE A 13 7.50 25.13 -6.02
N PHE A 14 8.50 24.26 -6.20
CA PHE A 14 8.32 22.82 -6.05
C PHE A 14 7.89 22.45 -4.63
N SER A 15 8.52 23.03 -3.61
CA SER A 15 8.17 22.81 -2.20
C SER A 15 6.74 23.28 -1.89
N LEU A 16 6.30 24.39 -2.48
CA LEU A 16 4.94 24.90 -2.34
C LEU A 16 3.92 23.98 -3.01
N ILE A 17 4.20 23.49 -4.22
CA ILE A 17 3.34 22.51 -4.92
C ILE A 17 3.24 21.23 -4.11
N LEU A 18 4.35 20.73 -3.57
CA LEU A 18 4.35 19.55 -2.70
C LEU A 18 3.51 19.77 -1.46
N TYR A 19 3.66 20.91 -0.77
CA TYR A 19 2.88 21.25 0.41
C TYR A 19 1.37 21.30 0.13
N ILE A 20 0.96 21.95 -0.97
CA ILE A 20 -0.46 22.02 -1.38
C ILE A 20 -0.97 20.62 -1.71
N THR A 21 -0.21 19.82 -2.43
CA THR A 21 -0.57 18.45 -2.81
C THR A 21 -0.73 17.56 -1.58
N ILE A 22 0.19 17.62 -0.62
CA ILE A 22 0.12 16.89 0.64
C ILE A 22 -1.15 17.29 1.42
N ASN A 23 -1.43 18.58 1.54
CA ASN A 23 -2.62 19.06 2.26
C ASN A 23 -3.93 18.64 1.59
N TYR A 24 -4.01 18.73 0.25
CA TYR A 24 -5.15 18.25 -0.51
C TYR A 24 -5.40 16.75 -0.26
N LEU A 25 -4.33 15.95 -0.33
CA LEU A 25 -4.44 14.50 -0.13
C LEU A 25 -4.74 14.16 1.34
N ASN A 26 -4.19 14.88 2.32
CA ASN A 26 -4.51 14.72 3.74
C ASN A 26 -5.99 15.02 4.02
N LYS A 27 -6.55 16.09 3.43
CA LYS A 27 -7.98 16.40 3.54
C LYS A 27 -8.84 15.28 2.97
N LYS A 28 -8.44 14.73 1.82
CA LYS A 28 -9.14 13.60 1.19
C LYS A 28 -9.05 12.32 2.03
N LYS A 29 -7.89 12.02 2.58
CA LYS A 29 -7.64 10.91 3.52
C LYS A 29 -8.52 11.01 4.75
N TYR A 30 -8.66 12.21 5.33
CA TYR A 30 -9.54 12.47 6.47
C TYR A 30 -11.01 12.23 6.14
N ASN A 31 -11.48 12.76 5.02
CA ASN A 31 -12.85 12.53 4.55
C ASN A 31 -13.12 11.04 4.30
N PHE A 32 -12.15 10.34 3.73
CA PHE A 32 -12.24 8.91 3.49
C PHE A 32 -12.30 8.12 4.80
N SER A 33 -11.47 8.44 5.80
CA SER A 33 -11.56 7.80 7.12
C SER A 33 -12.91 8.01 7.80
N ASN A 34 -13.53 9.18 7.63
CA ASN A 34 -14.87 9.44 8.18
C ASN A 34 -15.95 8.62 7.47
N LEU A 35 -15.84 8.48 6.15
CA LEU A 35 -16.76 7.65 5.34
C LEU A 35 -16.69 6.15 5.70
N LEU A 36 -15.52 5.67 6.10
CA LEU A 36 -15.31 4.26 6.45
C LEU A 36 -16.05 3.85 7.73
N GLY A 37 -16.34 4.79 8.65
CA GLY A 37 -17.10 4.55 9.88
C GLY A 37 -16.67 3.30 10.67
N ASN A 38 -17.61 2.63 11.34
CA ASN A 38 -17.40 1.37 12.07
C ASN A 38 -17.62 0.09 11.23
N LYS A 39 -17.71 0.23 9.91
CA LYS A 39 -18.02 -0.90 9.01
C LYS A 39 -16.82 -1.84 8.87
N ASN A 40 -17.09 -3.14 8.67
CA ASN A 40 -16.04 -4.12 8.37
C ASN A 40 -15.52 -3.93 6.95
N ILE A 41 -14.21 -4.08 6.80
CA ILE A 41 -13.48 -3.93 5.55
C ILE A 41 -12.66 -5.19 5.33
N SER A 42 -12.67 -5.71 4.11
CA SER A 42 -11.77 -6.78 3.72
C SER A 42 -10.83 -6.34 2.62
N ILE A 43 -9.57 -6.74 2.75
CA ILE A 43 -8.60 -6.77 1.67
C ILE A 43 -8.61 -8.19 1.13
N ILE A 44 -8.71 -8.33 -0.18
CA ILE A 44 -8.76 -9.61 -0.88
C ILE A 44 -7.58 -9.66 -1.83
N VAL A 45 -6.76 -10.69 -1.68
CA VAL A 45 -5.56 -10.93 -2.47
C VAL A 45 -5.62 -12.31 -3.11
N ALA A 46 -4.95 -12.48 -4.25
CA ALA A 46 -4.93 -13.75 -4.96
C ALA A 46 -4.01 -14.75 -4.25
N HIS A 47 -2.79 -14.31 -3.92
CA HIS A 47 -1.74 -15.12 -3.34
C HIS A 47 -1.23 -14.54 -2.02
N PRO A 48 -0.59 -15.34 -1.16
CA PRO A 48 0.25 -14.81 -0.09
C PRO A 48 1.32 -13.87 -0.68
N ASP A 49 1.80 -12.90 0.10
CA ASP A 49 2.76 -11.84 -0.25
C ASP A 49 2.16 -10.62 -0.99
N ASP A 50 1.06 -10.79 -1.73
CA ASP A 50 0.36 -9.70 -2.42
C ASP A 50 -0.14 -8.62 -1.43
N GLU A 51 -0.49 -9.01 -0.21
CA GLU A 51 -0.99 -8.11 0.83
C GLU A 51 0.07 -7.09 1.24
N LEU A 52 1.33 -7.52 1.34
CA LEU A 52 2.42 -6.62 1.67
C LEU A 52 2.89 -5.86 0.43
N MET A 53 3.02 -6.54 -0.70
CA MET A 53 3.54 -5.96 -1.94
C MET A 53 2.66 -4.81 -2.45
N PHE A 54 1.34 -4.97 -2.41
CA PHE A 54 0.40 -4.00 -2.97
C PHE A 54 -0.38 -3.21 -1.93
N PHE A 55 -0.66 -3.82 -0.77
CA PHE A 55 -1.59 -3.23 0.20
C PHE A 55 -0.95 -2.83 1.52
N PHE A 56 0.35 -3.03 1.77
CA PHE A 56 0.95 -2.68 3.06
C PHE A 56 0.64 -1.25 3.53
N PRO A 57 0.80 -0.21 2.70
CA PRO A 57 0.53 1.15 3.17
C PRO A 57 -0.98 1.40 3.39
N THR A 58 -1.85 0.69 2.66
CA THR A 58 -3.31 0.70 2.86
C THR A 58 -3.69 0.00 4.16
N ILE A 59 -3.14 -1.19 4.44
CA ILE A 59 -3.34 -1.93 5.69
C ILE A 59 -2.90 -1.07 6.87
N LYS A 60 -1.70 -0.47 6.78
CA LYS A 60 -1.17 0.40 7.83
C LYS A 60 -2.08 1.60 8.07
N PHE A 61 -2.53 2.26 7.00
CA PHE A 61 -3.49 3.35 7.12
C PHE A 61 -4.81 2.94 7.79
N LEU A 62 -5.35 1.77 7.42
CA LEU A 62 -6.58 1.25 8.04
C LEU A 62 -6.36 0.92 9.51
N PHE A 63 -5.22 0.31 9.87
CA PHE A 63 -4.87 -0.01 11.26
C PHE A 63 -4.73 1.25 12.12
N ASP A 64 -4.22 2.34 11.56
CA ASP A 64 -4.06 3.61 12.28
C ASP A 64 -5.38 4.38 12.42
N LYS A 65 -6.40 4.08 11.59
CA LYS A 65 -7.68 4.83 11.55
C LYS A 65 -8.91 4.06 12.00
N LYS A 66 -8.83 2.73 12.13
CA LYS A 66 -9.95 1.88 12.51
C LYS A 66 -9.54 0.85 13.54
N LYS A 67 -10.54 0.30 14.24
CA LYS A 67 -10.33 -0.82 15.14
C LYS A 67 -9.91 -2.04 14.32
N LYS A 68 -8.81 -2.69 14.73
CA LYS A 68 -8.22 -3.86 14.07
C LYS A 68 -9.23 -4.99 13.83
N LYS A 69 -10.16 -5.19 14.77
CA LYS A 69 -11.29 -6.14 14.65
C LYS A 69 -12.24 -5.93 13.48
N ASN A 70 -12.25 -4.74 12.88
CA ASN A 70 -13.09 -4.42 11.73
C ASN A 70 -12.33 -4.55 10.39
N ILE A 71 -11.11 -5.09 10.41
CA ILE A 71 -10.25 -5.19 9.24
C ILE A 71 -9.93 -6.66 9.03
N PHE A 72 -10.18 -7.12 7.81
CA PHE A 72 -10.07 -8.51 7.39
C PHE A 72 -9.14 -8.63 6.20
N LEU A 73 -8.53 -9.81 6.07
CA LEU A 73 -7.69 -10.21 4.96
C LEU A 73 -8.17 -11.58 4.48
N LEU A 74 -8.52 -11.67 3.19
CA LEU A 74 -8.85 -12.92 2.52
C LEU A 74 -7.82 -13.18 1.42
N CYS A 75 -7.20 -14.34 1.46
CA CYS A 75 -6.35 -14.86 0.40
C CYS A 75 -7.11 -15.96 -0.35
N LEU A 76 -7.23 -15.83 -1.67
CA LEU A 76 -8.06 -16.73 -2.49
C LEU A 76 -7.41 -18.10 -2.67
N SER A 77 -6.10 -18.15 -2.88
CA SER A 77 -5.33 -19.39 -2.94
C SER A 77 -4.16 -19.33 -1.96
N ASN A 78 -3.55 -20.47 -1.64
CA ASN A 78 -2.35 -20.49 -0.81
C ASN A 78 -1.05 -20.33 -1.62
N GLY A 79 -1.13 -20.08 -2.93
CA GLY A 79 0.04 -19.88 -3.77
C GLY A 79 0.91 -21.13 -3.94
N ASN A 80 0.29 -22.31 -4.01
CA ASN A 80 0.97 -23.61 -4.05
C ASN A 80 1.54 -24.00 -5.43
N TYR A 81 1.68 -23.07 -6.38
CA TYR A 81 2.17 -23.41 -7.73
C TYR A 81 3.52 -24.14 -7.71
N TYR A 82 4.42 -23.76 -6.80
CA TYR A 82 5.73 -24.40 -6.62
C TYR A 82 5.78 -25.48 -5.52
N GLY A 83 4.64 -25.89 -4.96
CA GLY A 83 4.58 -26.88 -3.88
C GLY A 83 4.85 -26.34 -2.47
N TYR A 84 4.92 -25.02 -2.29
CA TYR A 84 5.22 -24.36 -1.02
C TYR A 84 3.99 -23.77 -0.30
N GLY A 85 2.77 -24.11 -0.71
CA GLY A 85 1.54 -23.50 -0.20
C GLY A 85 1.45 -23.52 1.32
N ASN A 86 1.69 -24.67 1.95
CA ASN A 86 1.64 -24.82 3.41
C ASN A 86 2.61 -23.87 4.14
N ILE A 87 3.78 -23.60 3.57
CA ILE A 87 4.76 -22.68 4.15
C ILE A 87 4.24 -21.24 3.99
N ARG A 88 3.75 -20.89 2.81
CA ARG A 88 3.21 -19.56 2.50
C ARG A 88 1.98 -19.20 3.32
N GLU A 89 1.12 -20.17 3.65
CA GLU A 89 0.00 -19.96 4.58
C GLU A 89 0.51 -19.53 5.96
N GLN A 90 1.52 -20.23 6.48
CA GLN A 90 2.11 -19.91 7.78
C GLN A 90 2.80 -18.55 7.77
N GLU A 91 3.48 -18.21 6.67
CA GLU A 91 4.09 -16.89 6.47
C GLU A 91 3.03 -15.79 6.48
N LEU A 92 1.94 -15.95 5.73
CA LEU A 92 0.83 -15.00 5.71
C LEU A 92 0.26 -14.75 7.11
N TYR A 93 -0.02 -15.81 7.86
CA TYR A 93 -0.55 -15.67 9.23
C TYR A 93 0.44 -15.00 10.17
N LYS A 94 1.74 -15.34 10.08
CA LYS A 94 2.80 -14.70 10.88
C LYS A 94 2.92 -13.22 10.55
N VAL A 95 2.93 -12.88 9.26
CA VAL A 95 2.97 -11.49 8.78
C VAL A 95 1.76 -10.72 9.28
N TRP A 96 0.55 -11.26 9.10
CA TRP A 96 -0.69 -10.63 9.55
C TRP A 96 -0.69 -10.35 11.06
N SER A 97 -0.25 -11.33 11.84
CA SER A 97 -0.08 -11.16 13.29
C SER A 97 0.99 -10.11 13.62
N TYR A 98 2.12 -10.11 12.91
CA TYR A 98 3.24 -9.19 13.14
C TYR A 98 2.84 -7.73 12.90
N ILE A 99 2.11 -7.46 11.83
CA ILE A 99 1.60 -6.10 11.55
C ILE A 99 0.45 -5.69 12.49
N GLY A 100 -0.01 -6.62 13.33
CA GLY A 100 -0.98 -6.39 14.40
C GLY A 100 -2.43 -6.59 13.96
N GLY A 101 -2.68 -7.39 12.94
CA GLY A 101 -4.01 -7.83 12.54
C GLY A 101 -4.61 -8.84 13.52
N GLU A 102 -5.94 -8.92 13.55
CA GLU A 102 -6.64 -9.88 14.41
C GLU A 102 -6.53 -11.29 13.82
N LYS A 103 -6.14 -12.26 14.66
CA LYS A 103 -5.89 -13.65 14.24
C LYS A 103 -7.06 -14.26 13.47
N ASN A 104 -8.28 -14.02 13.93
CA ASN A 104 -9.50 -14.60 13.36
C ASN A 104 -10.03 -13.85 12.13
N ASN A 105 -9.35 -12.78 11.70
CA ASN A 105 -9.76 -11.97 10.56
C ASN A 105 -8.87 -12.20 9.32
N CYS A 106 -7.93 -13.14 9.38
CA CYS A 106 -7.14 -13.58 8.24
C CYS A 106 -7.62 -14.96 7.81
N HIS A 107 -8.00 -15.08 6.54
CA HIS A 107 -8.55 -16.31 5.98
C HIS A 107 -7.85 -16.66 4.67
N ILE A 108 -7.65 -17.95 4.46
CA ILE A 108 -7.13 -18.51 3.22
C ILE A 108 -8.18 -19.50 2.76
N TRP A 109 -8.73 -19.31 1.56
CA TRP A 109 -9.79 -20.17 1.06
C TRP A 109 -9.25 -21.45 0.44
N ASN A 110 -8.28 -21.32 -0.48
CA ASN A 110 -7.54 -22.42 -1.09
C ASN A 110 -8.41 -23.60 -1.59
N ASP A 111 -9.29 -23.33 -2.56
CA ASP A 111 -10.13 -24.35 -3.19
C ASP A 111 -9.49 -24.88 -4.47
N ASN A 112 -9.68 -26.16 -4.76
CA ASN A 112 -9.18 -26.84 -5.96
C ASN A 112 -9.54 -26.12 -7.27
N LYS A 113 -10.62 -25.34 -7.30
CA LYS A 113 -11.06 -24.57 -8.48
C LYS A 113 -10.31 -23.25 -8.70
N ILE A 114 -9.55 -22.79 -7.71
CA ILE A 114 -8.89 -21.48 -7.69
C ILE A 114 -7.42 -21.62 -7.27
N GLN A 115 -6.79 -22.72 -7.70
CA GLN A 115 -5.37 -22.96 -7.44
C GLN A 115 -4.50 -21.99 -8.23
N ASP A 116 -3.36 -21.65 -7.64
CA ASP A 116 -2.32 -20.84 -8.26
C ASP A 116 -1.76 -21.55 -9.52
N GLY A 117 -1.57 -20.78 -10.60
CA GLY A 117 -1.06 -21.29 -11.86
C GLY A 117 -1.51 -20.49 -13.07
N TRP A 118 -1.23 -21.03 -14.26
CA TRP A 118 -1.46 -20.34 -15.54
C TRP A 118 -2.92 -20.35 -16.02
N LEU A 119 -3.80 -21.09 -15.33
CA LEU A 119 -5.20 -21.21 -15.71
C LEU A 119 -6.03 -20.08 -15.08
N TYR A 120 -6.92 -19.52 -15.88
CA TYR A 120 -7.88 -18.53 -15.41
C TYR A 120 -8.88 -19.15 -14.43
N TRP A 121 -9.18 -18.43 -13.37
CA TRP A 121 -10.25 -18.81 -12.45
C TRP A 121 -11.61 -18.44 -13.04
N ASP A 122 -12.63 -19.23 -12.73
CA ASP A 122 -14.01 -18.91 -13.11
C ASP A 122 -14.48 -17.66 -12.33
N GLU A 123 -14.66 -16.55 -13.04
CA GLU A 123 -15.10 -15.27 -12.46
C GLU A 123 -16.44 -15.39 -11.73
N LYS A 124 -17.37 -16.22 -12.23
CA LYS A 124 -18.68 -16.41 -11.58
C LYS A 124 -18.52 -17.14 -10.26
N TYR A 125 -17.58 -18.08 -10.20
CA TYR A 125 -17.23 -18.79 -8.97
C TYR A 125 -16.61 -17.85 -7.95
N ILE A 126 -15.62 -17.06 -8.36
CA ILE A 126 -14.96 -16.06 -7.50
C ILE A 126 -15.96 -15.04 -6.97
N PHE A 127 -16.84 -14.52 -7.84
CA PHE A 127 -17.86 -13.57 -7.42
C PHE A 127 -18.79 -14.16 -6.36
N LYS A 128 -19.24 -15.41 -6.54
CA LYS A 128 -20.06 -16.10 -5.56
C LYS A 128 -19.33 -16.25 -4.22
N LEU A 129 -18.08 -16.72 -4.25
CA LEU A 129 -17.25 -16.90 -3.05
C LEU A 129 -17.09 -15.58 -2.28
N ILE A 130 -16.73 -14.51 -2.97
CA ILE A 130 -16.56 -13.18 -2.36
C ILE A 130 -17.87 -12.67 -1.79
N LYS A 131 -18.99 -12.88 -2.50
CA LYS A 131 -20.32 -12.50 -2.02
C LYS A 131 -20.69 -13.22 -0.73
N ASP A 132 -20.52 -14.54 -0.69
CA ASP A 132 -20.82 -15.37 0.47
C ASP A 132 -19.94 -14.97 1.67
N TYR A 133 -18.65 -14.73 1.42
CA TYR A 133 -17.71 -14.18 2.40
C TYR A 133 -18.15 -12.80 2.94
N CYS A 134 -18.56 -11.88 2.06
CA CYS A 134 -18.99 -10.55 2.48
C CYS A 134 -20.23 -10.61 3.37
N ILE A 135 -21.17 -11.52 3.06
CA ILE A 135 -22.37 -11.75 3.88
C ILE A 135 -21.97 -12.33 5.24
N GLN A 136 -21.11 -13.36 5.25
CA GLN A 136 -20.68 -14.05 6.46
C GLN A 136 -20.00 -13.12 7.48
N TYR A 137 -19.14 -12.19 7.03
CA TYR A 137 -18.36 -11.31 7.90
C TYR A 137 -18.89 -9.86 7.93
N ASP A 138 -20.09 -9.60 7.41
CA ASP A 138 -20.71 -8.26 7.26
C ASP A 138 -19.76 -7.22 6.64
N ILE A 139 -19.00 -7.63 5.61
CA ILE A 139 -18.06 -6.76 4.91
C ILE A 139 -18.84 -5.76 4.05
N LYS A 140 -18.59 -4.46 4.27
CA LYS A 140 -19.22 -3.37 3.49
C LYS A 140 -18.29 -2.74 2.47
N THR A 141 -17.00 -3.01 2.55
CA THR A 141 -16.00 -2.46 1.64
C THR A 141 -14.94 -3.51 1.36
N VAL A 142 -14.67 -3.70 0.07
CA VAL A 142 -13.74 -4.71 -0.43
C VAL A 142 -12.67 -4.00 -1.26
N TYR A 143 -11.41 -4.28 -0.93
CA TYR A 143 -10.25 -3.95 -1.76
C TYR A 143 -9.77 -5.23 -2.41
N LEU A 144 -9.71 -5.31 -3.73
CA LEU A 144 -9.34 -6.55 -4.43
C LEU A 144 -8.22 -6.33 -5.44
N LYS A 145 -7.24 -7.23 -5.45
CA LYS A 145 -6.26 -7.40 -6.52
C LYS A 145 -6.32 -8.84 -7.02
N TYR A 146 -6.53 -9.00 -8.33
CA TYR A 146 -6.44 -10.28 -9.04
C TYR A 146 -5.52 -10.13 -10.26
N GLU A 147 -4.82 -11.20 -10.65
CA GLU A 147 -3.74 -11.18 -11.64
C GLU A 147 -4.15 -10.64 -13.02
N HIS A 148 -5.42 -10.74 -13.41
CA HIS A 148 -5.93 -10.27 -14.70
C HIS A 148 -6.79 -9.00 -14.65
N GLY A 149 -6.90 -8.35 -13.49
CA GLY A 149 -7.70 -7.13 -13.38
C GLY A 149 -7.71 -6.55 -11.98
N ILE A 150 -7.57 -5.23 -11.90
CA ILE A 150 -7.81 -4.48 -10.66
C ILE A 150 -9.32 -4.22 -10.59
N ILE A 151 -10.06 -5.00 -9.81
CA ILE A 151 -11.42 -4.60 -9.43
C ILE A 151 -11.29 -3.66 -8.22
N ILE A 152 -11.12 -2.38 -8.56
CA ILE A 152 -11.10 -1.27 -7.63
C ILE A 152 -12.54 -1.00 -7.18
N HIS A 153 -12.87 -1.28 -5.92
CA HIS A 153 -13.93 -0.56 -5.24
C HIS A 153 -13.40 0.17 -4.02
N THR A 154 -12.54 1.17 -4.28
CA THR A 154 -12.17 2.31 -3.40
C THR A 154 -11.17 3.22 -4.13
N PRO A 155 -11.14 4.53 -3.84
CA PRO A 155 -10.85 5.48 -4.89
C PRO A 155 -9.33 5.58 -5.12
N ILE A 156 -8.94 5.64 -6.39
CA ILE A 156 -7.58 5.62 -6.95
C ILE A 156 -6.55 6.56 -6.26
N TYR A 157 -7.03 7.48 -5.44
CA TYR A 157 -6.27 8.50 -4.72
C TYR A 157 -5.38 7.97 -3.58
N ILE A 158 -5.68 6.81 -2.98
CA ILE A 158 -4.82 6.22 -1.92
C ILE A 158 -3.50 5.74 -2.52
N TYR A 159 -3.57 5.05 -3.67
CA TYR A 159 -2.38 4.57 -4.39
C TYR A 159 -1.51 5.74 -4.87
N ILE A 160 -2.15 6.78 -5.43
CA ILE A 160 -1.47 8.02 -5.82
C ILE A 160 -0.82 8.70 -4.62
N TYR A 161 -1.50 8.76 -3.46
CA TYR A 161 -0.93 9.36 -2.24
C TYR A 161 0.32 8.62 -1.76
N ILE A 162 0.28 7.28 -1.73
CA ILE A 162 1.42 6.45 -1.34
C ILE A 162 2.58 6.62 -2.32
N TYR A 163 2.30 6.60 -3.62
CA TYR A 163 3.32 6.76 -4.66
C TYR A 163 3.97 8.14 -4.61
N ILE A 164 3.17 9.20 -4.42
CA ILE A 164 3.65 10.57 -4.20
C ILE A 164 4.49 10.62 -2.92
N TYR A 165 4.07 9.99 -1.82
CA TYR A 165 4.80 10.02 -0.55
C TYR A 165 6.15 9.32 -0.65
N ILE A 166 6.21 8.14 -1.28
CA ILE A 166 7.45 7.41 -1.55
C ILE A 166 8.36 8.23 -2.48
N TYR A 167 7.81 8.81 -3.54
CA TYR A 167 8.55 9.64 -4.48
C TYR A 167 9.13 10.91 -3.82
N ILE A 168 8.35 11.59 -2.97
CA ILE A 168 8.82 12.73 -2.15
C ILE A 168 9.94 12.29 -1.21
N TYR A 169 9.81 11.12 -0.58
CA TYR A 169 10.83 10.60 0.34
C TYR A 169 12.15 10.28 -0.40
N ILE A 170 12.06 9.69 -1.60
CA ILE A 170 13.22 9.46 -2.47
C ILE A 170 13.88 10.78 -2.89
N ILE A 171 13.09 11.78 -3.31
CA ILE A 171 13.61 13.11 -3.63
C ILE A 171 14.29 13.75 -2.42
N TYR A 172 13.69 13.65 -1.24
CA TYR A 172 14.26 14.20 0.00
C TYR A 172 15.62 13.57 0.32
N ILE A 173 15.73 12.24 0.23
CA ILE A 173 17.01 11.53 0.39
C ILE A 173 18.03 12.02 -0.63
N TYR A 174 17.64 12.13 -1.90
CA TYR A 174 18.52 12.60 -2.97
C TYR A 174 19.02 14.03 -2.70
N MET A 175 18.13 14.94 -2.26
CA MET A 175 18.49 16.32 -1.90
C MET A 175 19.42 16.40 -0.69
N CYS A 176 19.22 15.57 0.34
CA CYS A 176 20.14 15.46 1.47
C CYS A 176 21.53 15.02 1.02
N ILE A 177 21.61 14.02 0.13
CA ILE A 177 22.88 13.54 -0.44
C ILE A 177 23.58 14.69 -1.19
N TYR A 178 22.89 15.39 -2.09
CA TYR A 178 23.51 16.47 -2.87
C TYR A 178 23.98 17.65 -2.01
N THR A 179 23.23 17.98 -0.94
CA THR A 179 23.62 19.03 -0.01
C THR A 179 24.90 18.66 0.75
N ILE A 180 25.00 17.40 1.21
CA ILE A 180 26.20 16.87 1.87
C ILE A 180 27.42 16.87 0.92
N TYR A 181 27.22 16.46 -0.35
CA TYR A 181 28.26 16.48 -1.36
C TYR A 181 28.69 17.92 -1.75
N GLY A 182 27.75 18.85 -1.84
CA GLY A 182 28.00 20.27 -2.08
C GLY A 182 28.85 20.90 -0.97
N ILE A 183 28.50 20.66 0.29
CA ILE A 183 29.24 21.14 1.47
C ILE A 183 30.66 20.56 1.52
N LYS A 184 30.84 19.28 1.17
CA LYS A 184 32.18 18.64 1.11
C LYS A 184 33.07 19.27 0.04
N ASN A 185 32.51 19.61 -1.13
CA ASN A 185 33.27 20.22 -2.22
C ASN A 185 33.63 21.69 -1.95
N GLU A 186 32.78 22.46 -1.25
CA GLU A 186 33.14 23.80 -0.80
C GLU A 186 34.26 23.80 0.25
N LYS A 187 34.23 22.84 1.20
CA LYS A 187 35.31 22.68 2.19
C LYS A 187 36.64 22.28 1.54
N LYS A 188 36.63 21.49 0.45
CA LYS A 188 37.83 21.19 -0.34
C LYS A 188 38.37 22.42 -1.09
N LYS A 189 37.50 23.24 -1.69
CA LYS A 189 37.92 24.48 -2.37
C LYS A 189 38.53 25.51 -1.42
N LYS A 190 38.01 25.64 -0.18
CA LYS A 190 38.58 26.56 0.83
C LYS A 190 39.93 26.11 1.40
N LYS A 191 40.28 24.82 1.33
CA LYS A 191 41.58 24.31 1.79
C LYS A 191 42.73 24.52 0.80
N HIS A 192 42.45 24.92 -0.44
CA HIS A 192 43.46 25.20 -1.46
C HIS A 192 43.68 26.71 -1.70
N ILE A 193 43.13 27.58 -0.84
CA ILE A 193 43.25 29.05 -0.95
C ILE A 193 43.85 29.64 0.35
N ILE A 194 44.68 28.87 1.07
CA ILE A 194 45.51 29.37 2.17
C ILE A 194 46.93 28.88 1.93
#